data_AF-A0A3A6NXN3-F1
#
_entry.id   AF-A0A3A6NXN3-F1
#
_cell.length_a   1.000
_cell.length_b   1.000
_cell.length_c   1.000
_cell.angle_alpha   90.00
_cell.angle_beta   90.00
_cell.angle_gamma   90.00
#
_symmetry.space_group_name_H-M   'P 1'
#
loop_
_entity.id
_entity.type
_entity.pdbx_description
1 polymer ?
#
loop_
_entity_poly.entity_id
_entity_poly.type
_entity_poly.pdbx_seq_one_letter_code
_entity_poly.pdbx_strand_id
1 'polypeptide(L)'
;MPLPKIPKKPATLLDPKDYPKTGKGSKSSKKAANDSTAINKPAAAPNVPQIKTAAADASKALNKPAEVALKSKEAKELLSDKPVPPTKKLAHTRLKSSARKSAAKSGMTKLFVLDTNVLMHDPTSIFRFEEHDIFLPMSTLEELDNHKRGMSDVARNARQVSRTLDSLAEDIDEDAIQNGIALSKLGNKEAKGRLFFQTKLQAATLPIGLPPSKTDNQILGIVQALSAEQQGRLIVLVSKDINMRIKARALGLPAEDYFNDQVLEDTDLLYSGVMVLPDDFWETHGKGMESWQDNRGAVSHTYYRITGPLVPTMLVNQFLYLELPAGDAPFYAQVTQISGKTAVLKTLRDYAHAKNSVWGITARNREQNFALNLLMDPECDFVTLLGQAGTGKTLLALAAGLAQVLEAKTYNEIIFTRVTVPVGEDIGFLPGTEEEKMNPWMGALDDNLEVLHKPNSEGGEWGRAATQDLIRSRIKVKSLNFMRGRTFVDKFVIIDEAQNLTPKQMKTLITRAGPGTKILCLGNIAQIDTPYLTEGSSGLTYVVDRFKGWEHSGHVTLARGERSRLADFASDVL
;
A
#
# COMPACT_ATOMS: atom_id res chain seq x y z
N MET A 1 -22.79 39.57 -14.82
CA MET A 1 -23.68 40.28 -13.87
C MET A 1 -22.80 40.99 -12.84
N PRO A 2 -23.12 42.22 -12.41
CA PRO A 2 -22.34 42.89 -11.37
C PRO A 2 -22.59 42.23 -10.00
N LEU A 3 -21.55 42.13 -9.17
CA LEU A 3 -21.60 41.54 -7.84
C LEU A 3 -22.31 42.48 -6.84
N PRO A 4 -22.97 41.94 -5.79
CA PRO A 4 -23.65 42.75 -4.78
C PRO A 4 -22.65 43.56 -3.92
N LYS A 5 -23.13 44.68 -3.36
CA LYS A 5 -22.30 45.60 -2.55
C LYS A 5 -21.89 44.96 -1.22
N ILE A 6 -20.65 45.21 -0.80
CA ILE A 6 -20.03 44.65 0.41
C ILE A 6 -20.70 45.20 1.68
N PRO A 7 -21.04 44.34 2.67
CA PRO A 7 -21.66 44.76 3.92
C PRO A 7 -20.69 45.57 4.81
N LYS A 8 -21.20 46.62 5.44
CA LYS A 8 -20.39 47.57 6.23
C LYS A 8 -20.22 47.21 7.72
N LYS A 9 -20.80 46.10 8.21
CA LYS A 9 -20.61 45.59 9.59
C LYS A 9 -20.66 44.06 9.64
N PRO A 10 -19.95 43.40 10.59
CA PRO A 10 -20.00 41.94 10.76
C PRO A 10 -21.40 41.44 11.12
N ALA A 11 -21.80 40.29 10.58
CA ALA A 11 -23.05 39.57 10.88
C ALA A 11 -24.39 40.26 10.50
N THR A 12 -24.42 41.03 9.40
CA THR A 12 -25.71 41.51 8.84
C THR A 12 -26.30 40.44 7.91
N LEU A 13 -27.51 39.94 8.19
CA LEU A 13 -28.25 39.01 7.33
C LEU A 13 -28.88 39.78 6.15
N LEU A 14 -28.69 39.29 4.92
CA LEU A 14 -29.27 39.87 3.69
C LEU A 14 -30.68 39.34 3.44
N ASP A 15 -31.57 40.21 2.94
CA ASP A 15 -32.95 39.87 2.64
C ASP A 15 -33.03 39.04 1.33
N PRO A 16 -33.88 38.00 1.24
CA PRO A 16 -34.00 37.16 0.04
C PRO A 16 -34.26 37.89 -1.29
N LYS A 17 -34.69 39.16 -1.24
CA LYS A 17 -34.91 40.02 -2.42
C LYS A 17 -33.62 40.59 -3.02
N ASP A 18 -32.51 40.56 -2.29
CA ASP A 18 -31.21 41.07 -2.73
C ASP A 18 -30.41 40.05 -3.58
N TYR A 19 -30.97 38.86 -3.79
CA TYR A 19 -30.40 37.85 -4.68
C TYR A 19 -30.88 38.07 -6.13
N PRO A 20 -29.98 38.15 -7.12
CA PRO A 20 -30.37 38.30 -8.52
C PRO A 20 -31.08 37.04 -9.04
N LYS A 21 -32.29 37.22 -9.59
CA LYS A 21 -33.09 36.15 -10.20
C LYS A 21 -32.44 35.67 -11.50
N THR A 22 -32.21 34.36 -11.61
CA THR A 22 -31.71 33.71 -12.84
C THR A 22 -32.76 33.75 -13.95
N GLY A 23 -32.46 34.46 -15.04
CA GLY A 23 -33.28 34.50 -16.25
C GLY A 23 -33.24 33.17 -17.00
N LYS A 24 -34.42 32.66 -17.40
CA LYS A 24 -34.59 31.57 -18.36
C LYS A 24 -34.67 32.14 -19.78
N GLY A 25 -33.92 31.53 -20.70
CA GLY A 25 -34.18 31.44 -22.14
C GLY A 25 -33.54 30.14 -22.61
N SER A 26 -34.07 29.31 -23.51
CA SER A 26 -35.16 29.44 -24.47
C SER A 26 -35.63 28.01 -24.81
N LYS A 27 -36.95 27.79 -24.95
CA LYS A 27 -37.54 26.92 -25.97
C LYS A 27 -39.02 27.26 -26.16
N SER A 28 -39.33 27.63 -27.40
CA SER A 28 -40.63 27.72 -28.10
C SER A 28 -41.60 26.58 -27.74
N SER A 29 -42.92 26.65 -27.82
CA SER A 29 -43.91 27.64 -28.32
C SER A 29 -45.31 27.04 -28.12
N LYS A 30 -46.31 27.88 -27.80
CA LYS A 30 -47.78 27.77 -28.06
C LYS A 30 -48.50 26.54 -27.43
N LYS A 31 -49.77 26.56 -26.98
CA LYS A 31 -50.90 27.49 -26.76
C LYS A 31 -51.89 26.60 -25.95
N ALA A 32 -52.36 26.99 -24.76
CA ALA A 32 -53.54 27.82 -24.46
C ALA A 32 -54.76 26.99 -23.99
N ALA A 33 -55.51 27.63 -23.08
CA ALA A 33 -56.80 27.28 -22.47
C ALA A 33 -56.81 26.22 -21.36
N ASN A 34 -57.71 26.25 -20.37
CA ASN A 34 -58.39 27.28 -19.55
C ASN A 34 -59.19 26.45 -18.51
N ASP A 35 -59.72 27.10 -17.48
CA ASP A 35 -60.75 26.59 -16.54
C ASP A 35 -60.35 25.54 -15.49
N SER A 36 -61.01 25.43 -14.35
CA SER A 36 -61.55 26.35 -13.33
C SER A 36 -62.13 25.43 -12.23
N THR A 37 -62.40 25.97 -11.05
CA THR A 37 -63.24 25.42 -9.95
C THR A 37 -62.72 24.22 -9.12
N ALA A 38 -62.18 24.58 -7.95
CA ALA A 38 -62.64 24.28 -6.59
C ALA A 38 -63.39 22.96 -6.20
N ILE A 39 -62.97 22.45 -5.03
CA ILE A 39 -63.73 21.78 -3.92
C ILE A 39 -63.49 20.26 -3.69
N ASN A 40 -63.13 20.00 -2.42
CA ASN A 40 -63.32 18.83 -1.55
C ASN A 40 -62.29 17.69 -1.42
N LYS A 41 -62.31 17.19 -0.18
CA LYS A 41 -61.29 16.52 0.64
C LYS A 41 -61.47 14.97 0.61
N PRO A 42 -60.68 14.21 1.38
CA PRO A 42 -59.80 13.14 0.91
C PRO A 42 -60.46 11.75 0.78
N ALA A 43 -59.91 10.89 -0.06
CA ALA A 43 -60.28 9.47 -0.12
C ALA A 43 -59.05 8.57 -0.11
N ALA A 44 -59.23 7.47 0.63
CA ALA A 44 -58.30 6.40 0.91
C ALA A 44 -58.05 5.44 -0.28
N ALA A 45 -57.08 4.56 -0.07
CA ALA A 45 -56.49 3.58 -0.99
C ALA A 45 -57.46 2.64 -1.74
N PRO A 46 -56.98 2.01 -2.84
CA PRO A 46 -57.37 0.66 -3.24
C PRO A 46 -56.14 -0.28 -3.26
N ASN A 47 -56.15 -1.35 -2.46
CA ASN A 47 -56.65 -2.71 -2.77
C ASN A 47 -55.70 -3.56 -3.63
N VAL A 48 -54.89 -4.37 -2.93
CA VAL A 48 -54.24 -5.59 -3.43
C VAL A 48 -55.13 -6.78 -3.03
N PRO A 49 -55.52 -7.71 -3.94
CA PRO A 49 -56.24 -8.90 -3.54
C PRO A 49 -55.27 -9.97 -2.99
N GLN A 50 -55.44 -10.33 -1.72
CA GLN A 50 -55.03 -11.63 -1.19
C GLN A 50 -56.24 -12.58 -1.22
N ILE A 51 -56.02 -13.81 -1.69
CA ILE A 51 -56.88 -14.95 -1.38
C ILE A 51 -56.21 -15.75 -0.24
N LYS A 52 -56.95 -15.84 0.86
CA LYS A 52 -56.77 -16.62 2.10
C LYS A 52 -57.41 -18.03 1.88
N THR A 53 -57.16 -19.14 2.58
CA THR A 53 -56.50 -19.44 3.87
C THR A 53 -56.47 -20.97 4.10
N ALA A 54 -55.50 -21.39 4.91
CA ALA A 54 -55.55 -22.38 6.01
C ALA A 54 -55.89 -23.86 5.72
N ALA A 55 -55.06 -24.80 6.21
CA ALA A 55 -55.06 -25.24 7.60
C ALA A 55 -53.93 -26.27 7.85
N ALA A 56 -53.36 -26.22 9.06
CA ALA A 56 -52.49 -27.25 9.62
C ALA A 56 -53.36 -28.22 10.44
N ASP A 57 -53.09 -29.54 10.38
CA ASP A 57 -52.82 -30.37 11.57
C ASP A 57 -52.49 -31.84 11.23
N ALA A 58 -51.89 -32.52 12.21
CA ALA A 58 -51.88 -33.98 12.46
C ALA A 58 -50.79 -34.89 11.82
N SER A 59 -49.69 -35.05 12.57
CA SER A 59 -49.19 -36.30 13.19
C SER A 59 -49.07 -37.64 12.42
N LYS A 60 -47.86 -38.22 12.60
CA LYS A 60 -47.54 -39.64 12.92
C LYS A 60 -47.47 -40.71 11.79
N ALA A 61 -46.25 -41.26 11.68
CA ALA A 61 -45.87 -42.68 11.83
C ALA A 61 -45.49 -43.52 10.59
N LEU A 62 -44.39 -44.30 10.80
CA LEU A 62 -43.98 -45.57 10.17
C LEU A 62 -43.36 -45.46 8.75
N ASN A 63 -42.34 -46.22 8.34
CA ASN A 63 -41.41 -47.17 8.97
C ASN A 63 -40.21 -47.39 8.01
N LYS A 64 -39.11 -47.93 8.55
CA LYS A 64 -37.90 -48.40 7.83
C LYS A 64 -38.21 -49.55 6.84
N PRO A 65 -37.22 -50.00 6.03
CA PRO A 65 -36.33 -51.05 6.54
C PRO A 65 -34.84 -50.76 6.34
N ALA A 66 -34.05 -51.23 7.30
CA ALA A 66 -32.63 -51.53 7.15
C ALA A 66 -32.50 -53.06 7.20
N GLU A 67 -31.59 -53.64 6.43
CA GLU A 67 -31.02 -54.94 6.80
C GLU A 67 -29.55 -55.04 6.36
N VAL A 68 -28.79 -55.66 7.26
CA VAL A 68 -27.34 -55.82 7.31
C VAL A 68 -27.05 -57.31 7.09
N ALA A 69 -25.96 -57.66 6.39
CA ALA A 69 -25.31 -58.96 6.58
C ALA A 69 -23.80 -58.89 6.31
N LEU A 70 -23.06 -59.71 7.04
CA LEU A 70 -21.64 -59.63 7.42
C LEU A 70 -20.90 -60.94 7.03
N LYS A 71 -19.56 -60.84 6.87
CA LYS A 71 -18.48 -61.86 7.10
C LYS A 71 -18.30 -63.00 6.05
N SER A 72 -17.13 -63.61 5.79
CA SER A 72 -15.69 -63.43 6.16
C SER A 72 -14.82 -64.56 5.53
N LYS A 73 -13.48 -64.39 5.56
CA LYS A 73 -12.34 -65.38 5.49
C LYS A 73 -11.59 -65.48 4.15
N GLU A 74 -10.27 -65.70 4.03
CA GLU A 74 -9.04 -65.73 4.87
C GLU A 74 -7.87 -65.95 3.88
N ALA A 75 -6.71 -65.31 4.01
CA ALA A 75 -5.37 -65.89 3.76
C ALA A 75 -4.23 -64.90 4.11
N LYS A 76 -3.22 -65.41 4.80
CA LYS A 76 -2.00 -64.77 5.32
C LYS A 76 -0.83 -64.82 4.33
N GLU A 77 0.14 -63.91 4.56
CA GLU A 77 1.63 -64.04 4.35
C GLU A 77 2.14 -64.12 2.89
N LEU A 78 3.26 -63.50 2.44
CA LEU A 78 4.47 -62.99 3.09
C LEU A 78 5.01 -61.70 2.41
N LEU A 79 5.74 -60.92 3.21
CA LEU A 79 6.63 -59.82 2.83
C LEU A 79 7.93 -60.34 2.18
N SER A 80 8.41 -59.67 1.13
CA SER A 80 9.85 -59.56 0.86
C SER A 80 10.17 -58.22 0.18
N ASP A 81 11.12 -57.52 0.78
CA ASP A 81 11.66 -56.22 0.38
C ASP A 81 12.36 -56.25 -0.98
N LYS A 82 12.04 -55.29 -1.86
CA LYS A 82 13.02 -54.41 -2.52
C LYS A 82 12.32 -53.24 -3.24
N PRO A 83 12.93 -52.04 -3.28
CA PRO A 83 12.24 -50.80 -3.63
C PRO A 83 12.14 -50.61 -5.15
N VAL A 84 10.92 -50.30 -5.62
CA VAL A 84 10.66 -49.78 -6.97
C VAL A 84 10.79 -48.25 -6.94
N PRO A 85 11.44 -47.60 -7.93
CA PRO A 85 11.80 -46.18 -7.86
C PRO A 85 10.58 -45.25 -7.93
N PRO A 86 10.64 -44.04 -7.35
CA PRO A 86 9.57 -43.07 -7.45
C PRO A 86 9.42 -42.59 -8.89
N THR A 87 8.19 -42.67 -9.39
CA THR A 87 7.71 -42.05 -10.62
C THR A 87 8.07 -40.57 -10.63
N LYS A 88 8.78 -40.15 -11.69
CA LYS A 88 9.17 -38.75 -11.92
C LYS A 88 7.92 -37.86 -11.92
N LYS A 89 7.83 -36.96 -10.94
CA LYS A 89 7.01 -35.75 -11.03
C LYS A 89 7.38 -35.02 -12.32
N LEU A 90 6.39 -34.75 -13.16
CA LEU A 90 6.48 -33.83 -14.29
C LEU A 90 6.84 -32.45 -13.73
N ALA A 91 8.12 -32.11 -13.80
CA ALA A 91 8.60 -30.76 -13.58
C ALA A 91 8.05 -29.87 -14.71
N HIS A 92 7.23 -28.87 -14.36
CA HIS A 92 6.97 -27.73 -15.22
C HIS A 92 8.30 -26.99 -15.43
N THR A 93 9.01 -27.41 -16.47
CA THR A 93 10.28 -26.84 -16.86
C THR A 93 9.95 -25.50 -17.53
N ARG A 94 10.08 -24.42 -16.75
CA ARG A 94 10.09 -23.05 -17.24
C ARG A 94 11.16 -22.99 -18.34
N LEU A 95 10.74 -22.89 -19.60
CA LEU A 95 11.61 -22.79 -20.76
C LEU A 95 12.49 -21.54 -20.62
N LYS A 96 13.67 -21.72 -20.02
CA LYS A 96 14.75 -20.72 -20.01
C LYS A 96 15.27 -20.60 -21.44
N SER A 97 14.74 -19.62 -22.16
CA SER A 97 15.41 -18.80 -23.17
C SER A 97 16.70 -19.36 -23.79
N SER A 98 16.57 -20.31 -24.72
CA SER A 98 17.63 -20.58 -25.71
C SER A 98 17.93 -19.36 -26.59
N ALA A 99 17.00 -18.38 -26.65
CA ALA A 99 17.17 -17.12 -27.37
C ALA A 99 18.00 -16.05 -26.62
N ARG A 100 18.20 -16.14 -25.30
CA ARG A 100 19.07 -15.18 -24.57
C ARG A 100 20.56 -15.41 -24.84
N LYS A 101 20.96 -16.63 -25.21
CA LYS A 101 22.38 -16.96 -25.48
C LYS A 101 22.80 -16.80 -26.95
N SER A 102 21.87 -16.66 -27.90
CA SER A 102 22.24 -16.48 -29.33
C SER A 102 22.47 -15.03 -29.74
N ALA A 103 21.83 -14.05 -29.08
CA ALA A 103 21.97 -12.62 -29.41
C ALA A 103 23.33 -12.03 -28.96
N ALA A 104 23.88 -12.49 -27.84
CA ALA A 104 25.21 -12.06 -27.37
C ALA A 104 26.37 -12.51 -28.29
N LYS A 105 26.10 -13.40 -29.27
CA LYS A 105 27.10 -13.88 -30.24
C LYS A 105 27.09 -13.13 -31.58
N SER A 106 26.11 -12.26 -31.86
CA SER A 106 25.96 -11.62 -33.19
C SER A 106 26.12 -10.10 -33.21
N GLY A 107 26.21 -9.42 -32.05
CA GLY A 107 26.35 -7.96 -32.00
C GLY A 107 25.15 -7.16 -32.55
N MET A 108 24.02 -7.82 -32.82
CA MET A 108 22.82 -7.17 -33.36
C MET A 108 21.86 -6.75 -32.23
N THR A 109 21.54 -5.46 -32.17
CA THR A 109 20.60 -4.89 -31.21
C THR A 109 19.15 -5.19 -31.60
N LYS A 110 18.27 -5.49 -30.64
CA LYS A 110 16.82 -5.63 -30.88
C LYS A 110 16.17 -4.25 -31.04
N LEU A 111 15.01 -4.20 -31.67
CA LEU A 111 14.15 -3.00 -31.69
C LEU A 111 12.85 -3.31 -30.94
N PHE A 112 12.62 -2.60 -29.84
CA PHE A 112 11.39 -2.72 -29.06
C PHE A 112 10.39 -1.65 -29.47
N VAL A 113 9.23 -2.07 -29.94
CA VAL A 113 8.10 -1.18 -30.19
C VAL A 113 7.28 -1.10 -28.91
N LEU A 114 7.18 0.09 -28.32
CA LEU A 114 6.46 0.27 -27.05
C LEU A 114 5.01 0.65 -27.27
N ASP A 115 4.15 0.12 -26.41
CA ASP A 115 2.77 0.54 -26.24
C ASP A 115 2.65 1.77 -25.32
N THR A 116 1.64 2.61 -25.53
CA THR A 116 1.35 3.76 -24.67
C THR A 116 1.13 3.35 -23.22
N ASN A 117 0.49 2.20 -22.98
CA ASN A 117 0.24 1.69 -21.63
C ASN A 117 1.52 1.40 -20.84
N VAL A 118 2.62 1.06 -21.53
CA VAL A 118 3.93 0.88 -20.90
C VAL A 118 4.46 2.22 -20.41
N LEU A 119 4.42 3.24 -21.29
CA LEU A 119 4.87 4.61 -21.00
C LEU A 119 4.02 5.27 -19.90
N MET A 120 2.70 5.06 -19.93
CA MET A 120 1.76 5.63 -18.96
C MET A 120 1.86 4.99 -17.58
N HIS A 121 2.27 3.73 -17.50
CA HIS A 121 2.46 3.05 -16.23
C HIS A 121 3.86 3.32 -15.64
N ASP A 122 4.88 3.46 -16.49
CA ASP A 122 6.25 3.69 -16.05
C ASP A 122 6.92 4.77 -16.93
N PRO A 123 7.09 5.99 -16.40
CA PRO A 123 7.66 7.09 -17.17
C PRO A 123 9.17 6.93 -17.44
N THR A 124 9.83 5.94 -16.83
CA THR A 124 11.25 5.63 -17.04
C THR A 124 11.47 4.45 -17.97
N SER A 125 10.40 3.83 -18.47
CA SER A 125 10.45 2.63 -19.32
C SER A 125 11.36 2.78 -20.55
N ILE A 126 11.42 3.96 -21.15
CA ILE A 126 12.30 4.23 -22.32
C ILE A 126 13.80 4.11 -22.02
N PHE A 127 14.22 3.99 -20.76
CA PHE A 127 15.64 3.82 -20.39
C PHE A 127 16.00 2.41 -19.95
N ARG A 128 15.04 1.47 -19.99
CA ARG A 128 15.16 0.14 -19.35
C ARG A 128 15.41 -1.01 -20.31
N PHE A 129 15.84 -0.69 -21.53
CA PHE A 129 16.09 -1.68 -22.59
C PHE A 129 17.60 -1.89 -22.86
N GLU A 130 18.47 -1.49 -21.92
CA GLU A 130 19.93 -1.72 -21.95
C GLU A 130 20.57 -1.26 -23.28
N GLU A 131 21.18 -2.18 -24.05
CA GLU A 131 21.76 -1.90 -25.37
C GLU A 131 20.76 -1.88 -26.54
N HIS A 132 19.49 -2.14 -26.30
CA HIS A 132 18.49 -2.28 -27.36
C HIS A 132 17.81 -0.94 -27.70
N ASP A 133 17.41 -0.79 -28.96
CA ASP A 133 16.75 0.44 -29.42
C ASP A 133 15.24 0.35 -29.18
N ILE A 134 14.64 1.54 -29.14
CA ILE A 134 13.22 1.73 -28.86
C ILE A 134 12.57 2.45 -30.03
N PHE A 135 11.37 2.02 -30.40
CA PHE A 135 10.56 2.64 -31.43
C PHE A 135 9.21 3.08 -30.84
N LEU A 136 8.86 4.35 -31.02
CA LEU A 136 7.58 4.92 -30.60
C LEU A 136 6.69 5.22 -31.82
N PRO A 137 5.58 4.48 -31.98
CA PRO A 137 4.53 4.80 -32.95
C PRO A 137 3.94 6.21 -32.72
N MET A 138 3.52 6.91 -33.79
CA MET A 138 2.84 8.20 -33.65
C MET A 138 1.53 8.07 -32.85
N SER A 139 0.84 6.95 -33.01
CA SER A 139 -0.37 6.63 -32.25
C SER A 139 -0.13 6.62 -30.74
N THR A 140 1.08 6.23 -30.29
CA THR A 140 1.42 6.26 -28.87
C THR A 140 1.66 7.67 -28.35
N LEU A 141 2.20 8.57 -29.19
CA LEU A 141 2.37 9.97 -28.83
C LEU A 141 1.04 10.71 -28.76
N GLU A 142 0.12 10.43 -29.70
CA GLU A 142 -1.24 10.97 -29.68
C GLU A 142 -2.01 10.53 -28.43
N GLU A 143 -1.91 9.25 -28.07
CA GLU A 143 -2.53 8.72 -26.87
C GLU A 143 -1.91 9.32 -25.60
N LEU A 144 -0.59 9.47 -25.55
CA LEU A 144 0.10 10.14 -24.44
C LEU A 144 -0.40 11.59 -24.27
N ASP A 145 -0.63 12.33 -25.36
CA ASP A 145 -1.15 13.70 -25.33
C ASP A 145 -2.59 13.77 -24.80
N ASN A 146 -3.46 12.87 -25.30
CA ASN A 146 -4.84 12.76 -24.84
C ASN A 146 -4.92 12.48 -23.33
N HIS A 147 -3.99 11.68 -22.80
CA HIS A 147 -3.93 11.32 -21.39
C HIS A 147 -3.25 12.36 -20.48
N LYS A 148 -2.75 13.50 -21.00
CA LYS A 148 -2.16 14.58 -20.16
C LYS A 148 -3.19 15.34 -19.31
N ARG A 149 -4.50 15.17 -19.55
CA ARG A 149 -5.56 15.95 -18.88
C ARG A 149 -6.00 15.26 -17.58
N GLY A 150 -6.20 16.05 -16.52
CA GLY A 150 -6.67 15.56 -15.22
C GLY A 150 -5.60 15.49 -14.13
N MET A 151 -5.91 14.85 -13.00
CA MET A 151 -5.03 14.79 -11.81
C MET A 151 -4.62 13.36 -11.44
N SER A 152 -4.87 12.37 -12.31
CA SER A 152 -4.51 10.97 -12.09
C SER A 152 -3.00 10.71 -12.24
N ASP A 153 -2.51 9.61 -11.67
CA ASP A 153 -1.13 9.16 -11.86
C ASP A 153 -0.80 8.86 -13.33
N VAL A 154 -1.76 8.30 -14.08
CA VAL A 154 -1.65 8.13 -15.53
C VAL A 154 -1.40 9.47 -16.22
N ALA A 155 -2.13 10.53 -15.85
CA ALA A 155 -1.92 11.87 -16.41
C ALA A 155 -0.60 12.51 -15.96
N ARG A 156 -0.14 12.24 -14.73
CA ARG A 156 1.18 12.66 -14.24
C ARG A 156 2.30 11.98 -15.02
N ASN A 157 2.23 10.67 -15.20
CA ASN A 157 3.21 9.86 -15.93
C ASN A 157 3.25 10.28 -17.40
N ALA A 158 2.10 10.45 -18.05
CA ALA A 158 2.01 10.95 -19.43
C ALA A 158 2.72 12.30 -19.60
N ARG A 159 2.55 13.25 -18.66
CA ARG A 159 3.28 14.53 -18.65
C ARG A 159 4.77 14.37 -18.39
N GLN A 160 5.18 13.41 -17.57
CA GLN A 160 6.58 13.15 -17.29
C GLN A 160 7.26 12.57 -18.54
N VAL A 161 6.68 11.52 -19.14
CA VAL A 161 7.18 10.95 -20.41
C VAL A 161 7.27 12.04 -21.48
N SER A 162 6.23 12.86 -21.63
CA SER A 162 6.24 13.93 -22.63
C SER A 162 7.38 14.94 -22.41
N ARG A 163 7.65 15.32 -21.16
CA ARG A 163 8.78 16.20 -20.83
C ARG A 163 10.12 15.52 -21.10
N THR A 164 10.25 14.25 -20.79
CA THR A 164 11.46 13.47 -21.09
C THR A 164 11.70 13.37 -22.59
N LEU A 165 10.65 13.11 -23.39
CA LEU A 165 10.74 13.06 -24.85
C LEU A 165 11.11 14.43 -25.44
N ASP A 166 10.54 15.50 -24.90
CA ASP A 166 10.87 16.89 -25.28
C ASP A 166 12.36 17.20 -24.99
N SER A 167 12.84 16.92 -23.77
CA SER A 167 14.26 17.09 -23.44
C SER A 167 15.21 16.17 -24.22
N LEU A 168 14.75 14.98 -24.64
CA LEU A 168 15.53 14.15 -25.56
C LEU A 168 15.60 14.80 -26.94
N ALA A 169 14.51 15.44 -27.40
CA ALA A 169 14.35 16.09 -28.70
C ALA A 169 15.01 17.48 -28.82
N GLU A 170 15.35 18.16 -27.71
CA GLU A 170 16.07 19.44 -27.70
C GLU A 170 17.44 19.35 -28.40
N ASP A 171 17.87 20.39 -29.13
CA ASP A 171 19.20 20.48 -29.77
C ASP A 171 19.58 19.28 -30.66
N ILE A 172 18.66 18.83 -31.51
CA ILE A 172 18.89 17.75 -32.47
C ILE A 172 18.78 18.27 -33.91
N ASP A 173 19.78 17.93 -34.73
CA ASP A 173 19.75 18.18 -36.18
C ASP A 173 18.58 17.41 -36.83
N GLU A 174 17.93 17.97 -37.85
CA GLU A 174 16.75 17.35 -38.51
C GLU A 174 17.03 15.90 -38.97
N ASP A 175 18.26 15.61 -39.40
CA ASP A 175 18.70 14.27 -39.83
C ASP A 175 18.87 13.28 -38.65
N ALA A 176 19.05 13.76 -37.43
CA ALA A 176 19.27 12.92 -36.26
C ALA A 176 17.96 12.30 -35.71
N ILE A 177 16.78 12.86 -36.02
CA ILE A 177 15.49 12.21 -35.75
C ILE A 177 15.34 10.93 -36.58
N GLN A 178 15.79 10.94 -37.85
CA GLN A 178 15.75 9.76 -38.72
C GLN A 178 16.76 8.69 -38.28
N ASN A 179 17.93 9.12 -37.81
CA ASN A 179 18.97 8.21 -37.35
C ASN A 179 18.74 7.69 -35.91
N GLY A 180 17.78 8.27 -35.18
CA GLY A 180 17.43 7.92 -33.80
C GLY A 180 18.22 8.71 -32.74
N ILE A 181 17.58 9.02 -31.63
CA ILE A 181 18.14 9.84 -30.54
C ILE A 181 18.83 8.93 -29.51
N ALA A 182 20.06 9.24 -29.10
CA ALA A 182 20.73 8.46 -28.05
C ALA A 182 20.01 8.60 -26.70
N LEU A 183 19.60 7.48 -26.10
CA LEU A 183 18.88 7.47 -24.81
C LEU A 183 19.76 7.91 -23.62
N SER A 184 21.08 7.79 -23.76
CA SER A 184 22.07 8.21 -22.77
C SER A 184 22.24 9.73 -22.65
N LYS A 185 21.65 10.53 -23.56
CA LYS A 185 21.79 12.00 -23.61
C LYS A 185 21.40 12.70 -22.31
N LEU A 186 20.39 12.17 -21.60
CA LEU A 186 19.92 12.73 -20.31
C LEU A 186 20.67 12.19 -19.08
N GLY A 187 21.86 11.61 -19.25
CA GLY A 187 22.70 11.11 -18.15
C GLY A 187 22.44 9.64 -17.78
N ASN A 188 21.52 8.96 -18.46
CA ASN A 188 21.22 7.53 -18.26
C ASN A 188 22.29 6.65 -18.93
N LYS A 189 23.46 6.51 -18.29
CA LYS A 189 24.62 5.77 -18.86
C LYS A 189 24.36 4.30 -19.17
N GLU A 190 23.36 3.70 -18.51
CA GLU A 190 22.96 2.30 -18.69
C GLU A 190 22.12 2.09 -19.96
N ALA A 191 21.41 3.13 -20.43
CA ALA A 191 20.63 3.09 -21.65
C ALA A 191 21.52 3.39 -22.87
N LYS A 192 22.12 2.33 -23.43
CA LYS A 192 23.07 2.43 -24.56
C LYS A 192 22.38 2.46 -25.93
N GLY A 193 21.09 2.13 -25.99
CA GLY A 193 20.29 2.17 -27.21
C GLY A 193 19.87 3.56 -27.69
N ARG A 194 19.13 3.59 -28.79
CA ARG A 194 18.56 4.79 -29.43
C ARG A 194 17.04 4.76 -29.46
N LEU A 195 16.43 5.93 -29.41
CA LEU A 195 15.00 6.17 -29.53
C LEU A 195 14.66 6.60 -30.97
N PHE A 196 13.74 5.88 -31.60
CA PHE A 196 13.20 6.16 -32.92
C PHE A 196 11.73 6.54 -32.82
N PHE A 197 11.32 7.52 -33.63
CA PHE A 197 9.92 7.88 -33.82
C PHE A 197 9.44 7.40 -35.19
N GLN A 198 8.14 7.12 -35.28
CA GLN A 198 7.53 6.86 -36.58
C GLN A 198 7.49 8.13 -37.43
N THR A 199 8.33 8.20 -38.46
CA THR A 199 8.42 9.33 -39.40
C THR A 199 7.78 9.05 -40.75
N LYS A 200 7.52 7.78 -41.07
CA LYS A 200 6.94 7.34 -42.35
C LYS A 200 5.57 6.69 -42.12
N LEU A 201 4.66 6.93 -43.06
CA LEU A 201 3.41 6.20 -43.12
C LEU A 201 3.70 4.77 -43.59
N GLN A 202 3.56 3.81 -42.68
CA GLN A 202 3.82 2.40 -42.95
C GLN A 202 2.47 1.73 -43.23
N ALA A 203 2.21 1.41 -44.49
CA ALA A 203 1.01 0.69 -44.88
C ALA A 203 1.22 -0.81 -44.66
N ALA A 204 0.76 -1.33 -43.52
CA ALA A 204 0.71 -2.77 -43.27
C ALA A 204 -0.70 -3.31 -43.55
N THR A 205 -0.78 -4.38 -44.34
CA THR A 205 -2.00 -5.16 -44.51
C THR A 205 -2.16 -6.13 -43.34
N LEU A 206 -2.91 -5.70 -42.31
CA LEU A 206 -3.39 -6.61 -41.27
C LEU A 206 -4.41 -7.62 -41.86
N PRO A 207 -4.52 -8.84 -41.32
CA PRO A 207 -5.49 -9.82 -41.80
C PRO A 207 -6.93 -9.32 -41.77
N ILE A 208 -7.73 -9.81 -42.72
CA ILE A 208 -9.16 -9.48 -42.89
C ILE A 208 -9.92 -9.91 -41.64
N GLY A 209 -10.17 -8.96 -40.72
CA GLY A 209 -10.85 -9.21 -39.44
C GLY A 209 -10.45 -8.28 -38.30
N LEU A 210 -9.31 -7.60 -38.41
CA LEU A 210 -8.89 -6.57 -37.45
C LEU A 210 -9.28 -5.18 -37.95
N PRO A 211 -10.15 -4.42 -37.25
CA PRO A 211 -10.51 -3.06 -37.67
C PRO A 211 -9.28 -2.14 -37.58
N PRO A 212 -8.85 -1.50 -38.69
CA PRO A 212 -7.65 -0.64 -38.70
C PRO A 212 -7.81 0.65 -37.86
N SER A 213 -9.03 0.99 -37.47
CA SER A 213 -9.35 2.22 -36.73
C SER A 213 -8.99 2.18 -35.24
N LYS A 214 -8.69 1.00 -34.68
CA LYS A 214 -8.29 0.89 -33.27
C LYS A 214 -6.78 1.10 -33.13
N THR A 215 -6.37 1.98 -32.22
CA THR A 215 -4.97 2.32 -31.90
C THR A 215 -4.09 1.07 -31.71
N ASP A 216 -4.54 0.08 -30.92
CA ASP A 216 -3.79 -1.17 -30.69
C ASP A 216 -3.48 -1.91 -31.99
N ASN A 217 -4.42 -1.91 -32.94
CA ASN A 217 -4.26 -2.60 -34.21
C ASN A 217 -3.28 -1.85 -35.11
N GLN A 218 -3.24 -0.52 -35.05
CA GLN A 218 -2.25 0.28 -35.77
C GLN A 218 -0.82 -0.02 -35.29
N ILE A 219 -0.64 -0.16 -33.97
CA ILE A 219 0.66 -0.56 -33.40
C ILE A 219 1.08 -1.95 -33.93
N LEU A 220 0.16 -2.92 -33.98
CA LEU A 220 0.45 -4.24 -34.57
C LEU A 220 0.84 -4.15 -36.05
N GLY A 221 0.18 -3.28 -36.83
CA GLY A 221 0.53 -3.04 -38.23
C GLY A 221 1.95 -2.47 -38.37
N ILE A 222 2.33 -1.53 -37.51
CA ILE A 222 3.68 -0.94 -37.49
C ILE A 222 4.73 -2.01 -37.17
N VAL A 223 4.50 -2.84 -36.16
CA VAL A 223 5.41 -3.95 -35.81
C VAL A 223 5.61 -4.88 -37.01
N GLN A 224 4.53 -5.20 -37.73
CA GLN A 224 4.59 -6.04 -38.92
C GLN A 224 5.37 -5.37 -40.07
N ALA A 225 5.12 -4.08 -40.34
CA ALA A 225 5.84 -3.33 -41.37
C ALA A 225 7.34 -3.22 -41.07
N LEU A 226 7.70 -2.88 -39.83
CA LEU A 226 9.10 -2.81 -39.39
C LEU A 226 9.80 -4.18 -39.52
N SER A 227 9.09 -5.25 -39.18
CA SER A 227 9.62 -6.61 -39.33
C SER A 227 9.85 -7.00 -40.79
N ALA A 228 9.10 -6.42 -41.74
CA ALA A 228 9.27 -6.65 -43.17
C ALA A 228 10.40 -5.79 -43.78
N GLU A 229 10.56 -4.54 -43.33
CA GLU A 229 11.64 -3.64 -43.77
C GLU A 229 13.02 -4.07 -43.25
N GLN A 230 13.12 -4.49 -41.98
CA GLN A 230 14.40 -4.77 -41.33
C GLN A 230 14.68 -6.28 -41.24
N GLN A 231 14.80 -6.94 -42.39
CA GLN A 231 15.13 -8.37 -42.49
C GLN A 231 16.53 -8.64 -41.92
N GLY A 232 16.60 -9.01 -40.64
CA GLY A 232 17.85 -9.24 -39.91
C GLY A 232 17.84 -8.69 -38.48
N ARG A 233 16.90 -7.81 -38.16
CA ARG A 233 16.72 -7.26 -36.81
C ARG A 233 15.46 -7.83 -36.15
N LEU A 234 15.57 -8.26 -34.90
CA LEU A 234 14.41 -8.74 -34.16
C LEU A 234 13.56 -7.54 -33.68
N ILE A 235 12.34 -7.44 -34.21
CA ILE A 235 11.34 -6.47 -33.80
C ILE A 235 10.41 -7.12 -32.77
N VAL A 236 10.28 -6.50 -31.60
CA VAL A 236 9.49 -7.05 -30.49
C VAL A 236 8.50 -6.00 -29.98
N LEU A 237 7.22 -6.36 -29.92
CA LEU A 237 6.21 -5.54 -29.26
C LEU A 237 6.30 -5.68 -27.75
N VAL A 238 6.32 -4.57 -27.02
CA VAL A 238 6.30 -4.55 -25.56
C VAL A 238 5.03 -3.87 -25.10
N SER A 239 4.19 -4.60 -24.36
CA SER A 239 2.91 -4.08 -23.87
C SER A 239 2.55 -4.70 -22.53
N LYS A 240 1.78 -3.96 -21.72
CA LYS A 240 1.12 -4.48 -20.52
C LYS A 240 -0.27 -5.10 -20.77
N ASP A 241 -0.87 -4.87 -21.95
CA ASP A 241 -2.18 -5.43 -22.29
C ASP A 241 -2.05 -6.88 -22.80
N ILE A 242 -2.64 -7.82 -22.06
CA ILE A 242 -2.72 -9.23 -22.42
C ILE A 242 -3.37 -9.42 -23.79
N ASN A 243 -4.44 -8.68 -24.10
CA ASN A 243 -5.15 -8.82 -25.37
C ASN A 243 -4.28 -8.39 -26.55
N MET A 244 -3.51 -7.31 -26.41
CA MET A 244 -2.61 -6.89 -27.47
C MET A 244 -1.49 -7.91 -27.71
N ARG A 245 -0.94 -8.50 -26.64
CA ARG A 245 0.06 -9.58 -26.77
C ARG A 245 -0.51 -10.85 -27.38
N ILE A 246 -1.75 -11.22 -27.06
CA ILE A 246 -2.43 -12.37 -27.68
C ILE A 246 -2.62 -12.13 -29.18
N LYS A 247 -3.07 -10.94 -29.58
CA LYS A 247 -3.21 -10.57 -31.00
C LYS A 247 -1.88 -10.62 -31.74
N ALA A 248 -0.82 -10.05 -31.17
CA ALA A 248 0.52 -10.09 -31.75
C ALA A 248 0.99 -11.53 -31.99
N ARG A 249 0.83 -12.42 -30.99
CA ARG A 249 1.17 -13.84 -31.13
C ARG A 249 0.33 -14.55 -32.19
N ALA A 250 -0.97 -14.24 -32.28
CA ALA A 250 -1.84 -14.77 -33.32
C ALA A 250 -1.42 -14.34 -34.73
N LEU A 251 -0.79 -13.17 -34.86
CA LEU A 251 -0.21 -12.64 -36.11
C LEU A 251 1.23 -13.12 -36.37
N GLY A 252 1.80 -13.96 -35.49
CA GLY A 252 3.19 -14.41 -35.59
C GLY A 252 4.22 -13.34 -35.24
N LEU A 253 3.81 -12.22 -34.64
CA LEU A 253 4.69 -11.13 -34.22
C LEU A 253 5.27 -11.41 -32.81
N PRO A 254 6.58 -11.24 -32.59
CA PRO A 254 7.16 -11.34 -31.26
C PRO A 254 6.56 -10.29 -30.31
N ALA A 255 6.04 -10.73 -29.16
CA ALA A 255 5.49 -9.85 -28.15
C ALA A 255 5.87 -10.29 -26.74
N GLU A 256 6.37 -9.34 -25.95
CA GLU A 256 6.82 -9.49 -24.59
C GLU A 256 5.95 -8.65 -23.64
N ASP A 257 5.77 -9.13 -22.42
CA ASP A 257 5.13 -8.36 -21.35
C ASP A 257 6.16 -7.40 -20.76
N TYR A 258 5.73 -6.18 -20.45
CA TYR A 258 6.59 -5.24 -19.74
C TYR A 258 6.62 -5.59 -18.26
N PHE A 259 7.59 -6.43 -17.88
CA PHE A 259 7.94 -6.64 -16.49
C PHE A 259 8.91 -5.55 -16.07
N ASN A 260 8.45 -4.66 -15.19
CA ASN A 260 9.38 -3.92 -14.35
C ASN A 260 9.71 -4.87 -13.19
N ASP A 261 10.92 -5.44 -13.20
CA ASP A 261 11.39 -6.33 -12.12
C ASP A 261 11.34 -5.64 -10.73
N GLN A 262 11.13 -4.31 -10.65
CA GLN A 262 10.93 -3.63 -9.35
C GLN A 262 9.59 -3.94 -8.65
N VAL A 263 8.51 -4.32 -9.35
CA VAL A 263 7.18 -4.42 -8.70
C VAL A 263 7.03 -5.69 -7.86
N LEU A 264 7.91 -6.68 -8.05
CA LEU A 264 7.99 -7.89 -7.22
C LEU A 264 9.24 -7.92 -6.31
N GLU A 265 10.01 -6.83 -6.24
CA GLU A 265 11.22 -6.73 -5.39
C GLU A 265 11.11 -5.64 -4.30
N ASP A 266 10.26 -4.63 -4.46
CA ASP A 266 10.29 -3.45 -3.57
C ASP A 266 9.78 -3.72 -2.14
N THR A 267 8.88 -4.68 -1.90
CA THR A 267 8.37 -4.97 -0.53
C THR A 267 9.42 -5.63 0.36
N ASP A 268 10.23 -6.54 -0.19
CA ASP A 268 11.35 -7.18 0.51
C ASP A 268 12.57 -6.23 0.64
N LEU A 269 12.61 -5.15 -0.17
CA LEU A 269 13.61 -4.08 -0.11
C LEU A 269 13.19 -2.90 0.79
N LEU A 270 11.98 -2.91 1.35
CA LEU A 270 11.58 -1.86 2.30
C LEU A 270 12.48 -1.92 3.53
N TYR A 271 12.95 -0.75 3.94
CA TYR A 271 13.68 -0.59 5.19
C TYR A 271 12.84 -1.17 6.34
N SER A 272 13.29 -2.27 6.94
CA SER A 272 12.55 -3.01 7.96
C SER A 272 12.65 -2.40 9.36
N GLY A 273 13.57 -1.44 9.54
CA GLY A 273 13.90 -0.88 10.86
C GLY A 273 14.83 -1.76 11.70
N VAL A 274 15.21 -2.93 11.18
CA VAL A 274 15.98 -3.94 11.90
C VAL A 274 17.17 -4.39 11.06
N MET A 275 18.32 -4.60 11.69
CA MET A 275 19.52 -5.17 11.08
C MET A 275 20.00 -6.36 11.90
N VAL A 276 20.26 -7.47 11.22
CA VAL A 276 20.95 -8.63 11.80
C VAL A 276 22.44 -8.32 11.83
N LEU A 277 23.06 -8.50 12.99
CA LEU A 277 24.51 -8.40 13.14
C LEU A 277 25.15 -9.76 12.80
N PRO A 278 26.32 -9.77 12.17
CA PRO A 278 27.05 -11.01 11.91
C PRO A 278 27.66 -11.59 13.18
N ASP A 279 27.92 -12.90 13.20
CA ASP A 279 28.47 -13.61 14.36
C ASP A 279 29.83 -13.06 14.83
N ASP A 280 30.63 -12.51 13.89
CA ASP A 280 31.94 -11.90 14.13
C ASP A 280 31.86 -10.39 14.48
N PHE A 281 30.66 -9.87 14.78
CA PHE A 281 30.44 -8.45 15.03
C PHE A 281 31.37 -7.88 16.11
N TRP A 282 31.50 -8.58 17.24
CA TRP A 282 32.34 -8.11 18.35
C TRP A 282 33.84 -8.19 18.05
N GLU A 283 34.27 -9.11 17.19
CA GLU A 283 35.67 -9.19 16.74
C GLU A 283 36.03 -7.99 15.86
N THR A 284 35.10 -7.57 15.00
CA THR A 284 35.31 -6.51 14.03
C THR A 284 35.04 -5.10 14.58
N HIS A 285 34.17 -4.96 15.60
CA HIS A 285 33.73 -3.67 16.15
C HIS A 285 34.10 -3.43 17.62
N GLY A 286 34.59 -4.47 18.33
CA GLY A 286 34.90 -4.39 19.76
C GLY A 286 36.24 -3.71 20.10
N LYS A 287 37.14 -3.54 19.12
CA LYS A 287 38.44 -2.92 19.36
C LYS A 287 38.28 -1.43 19.70
N GLY A 288 38.64 -1.05 20.93
CA GLY A 288 38.48 0.32 21.42
C GLY A 288 37.03 0.68 21.76
N MET A 289 36.18 -0.33 21.97
CA MET A 289 34.81 -0.12 22.42
C MET A 289 34.78 0.51 23.82
N GLU A 290 33.98 1.55 23.98
CA GLU A 290 33.67 2.12 25.29
C GLU A 290 32.27 1.67 25.71
N SER A 291 32.09 1.32 26.98
CA SER A 291 30.78 1.03 27.55
C SER A 291 30.54 1.88 28.79
N TRP A 292 29.34 2.45 28.90
CA TRP A 292 28.92 3.16 30.10
C TRP A 292 27.44 2.90 30.39
N GLN A 293 27.04 3.10 31.63
CA GLN A 293 25.64 3.02 32.04
C GLN A 293 25.09 4.42 32.28
N ASP A 294 23.89 4.69 31.76
CA ASP A 294 23.15 5.88 32.12
C ASP A 294 22.02 5.51 33.08
N ASN A 295 22.13 5.99 34.32
CA ASN A 295 21.17 5.78 35.40
C ASN A 295 20.30 7.03 35.65
N ARG A 296 20.32 8.01 34.74
CA ARG A 296 19.56 9.27 34.90
C ARG A 296 18.05 9.11 34.71
N GLY A 297 17.60 7.97 34.18
CA GLY A 297 16.18 7.63 34.00
C GLY A 297 15.69 6.55 34.96
N ALA A 298 14.39 6.26 34.91
CA ALA A 298 13.77 5.16 35.67
C ALA A 298 14.27 3.77 35.25
N VAL A 299 14.96 3.67 34.12
CA VAL A 299 15.52 2.44 33.55
C VAL A 299 17.00 2.67 33.27
N SER A 300 17.86 1.82 33.83
CA SER A 300 19.30 1.80 33.53
C SER A 300 19.50 1.25 32.13
N HIS A 301 20.08 2.07 31.26
CA HIS A 301 20.50 1.65 29.92
C HIS A 301 22.02 1.52 29.87
N THR A 302 22.51 0.47 29.21
CA THR A 302 23.92 0.34 28.87
C THR A 302 24.14 0.87 27.46
N TYR A 303 25.16 1.69 27.29
CA TYR A 303 25.56 2.26 26.03
C TYR A 303 26.91 1.67 25.61
N TYR A 304 27.06 1.44 24.32
CA TYR A 304 28.30 0.97 23.70
C TYR A 304 28.68 1.93 22.58
N ARG A 305 29.87 2.51 22.64
CA ARG A 305 30.48 3.22 21.52
C ARG A 305 31.35 2.25 20.76
N ILE A 306 30.99 1.97 19.51
CA ILE A 306 31.70 1.04 18.65
C ILE A 306 32.26 1.76 17.43
N THR A 307 33.35 1.24 16.87
CA THR A 307 33.92 1.70 15.60
C THR A 307 34.12 0.51 14.69
N GLY A 308 33.66 0.58 13.44
CA GLY A 308 33.92 -0.51 12.51
C GLY A 308 33.27 -0.36 11.13
N PRO A 309 33.46 -1.35 10.25
CA PRO A 309 33.09 -1.28 8.84
C PRO A 309 31.58 -1.28 8.59
N LEU A 310 30.74 -1.79 9.51
CA LEU A 310 29.29 -1.81 9.37
C LEU A 310 28.63 -0.49 9.79
N VAL A 311 29.30 0.34 10.59
CA VAL A 311 28.71 1.59 11.10
C VAL A 311 28.17 2.51 9.98
N PRO A 312 28.87 2.71 8.85
CA PRO A 312 28.36 3.57 7.77
C PRO A 312 27.07 3.08 7.10
N THR A 313 26.67 1.82 7.28
CA THR A 313 25.42 1.27 6.72
C THR A 313 24.26 1.31 7.71
N MET A 314 24.52 1.64 8.98
CA MET A 314 23.51 1.78 10.02
C MET A 314 22.73 3.08 9.88
N LEU A 315 21.52 3.10 10.42
CA LEU A 315 20.69 4.31 10.54
C LEU A 315 20.36 4.59 12.01
N VAL A 316 20.18 5.87 12.34
CA VAL A 316 19.67 6.26 13.67
C VAL A 316 18.29 5.65 13.88
N ASN A 317 18.03 5.19 15.10
CA ASN A 317 16.84 4.43 15.52
C ASN A 317 16.65 3.07 14.83
N GLN A 318 17.66 2.56 14.12
CA GLN A 318 17.66 1.18 13.66
C GLN A 318 17.90 0.23 14.84
N PHE A 319 17.12 -0.84 14.91
CA PHE A 319 17.34 -1.91 15.88
C PHE A 319 18.36 -2.91 15.34
N LEU A 320 19.31 -3.29 16.18
CA LEU A 320 20.34 -4.27 15.89
C LEU A 320 20.10 -5.50 16.75
N TYR A 321 20.25 -6.68 16.17
CA TYR A 321 20.22 -7.91 16.94
C TYR A 321 21.30 -8.90 16.53
N LEU A 322 21.80 -9.63 17.52
CA LEU A 322 22.70 -10.76 17.35
C LEU A 322 22.11 -11.94 18.12
N GLU A 323 21.79 -13.02 17.40
CA GLU A 323 21.41 -14.29 18.00
C GLU A 323 22.70 -15.08 18.27
N LEU A 324 23.00 -15.35 19.54
CA LEU A 324 24.18 -16.13 19.89
C LEU A 324 23.85 -17.64 19.87
N PRO A 325 24.86 -18.52 19.69
CA PRO A 325 24.68 -19.95 19.79
C PRO A 325 24.00 -20.37 21.10
N ALA A 326 23.26 -21.48 21.06
CA ALA A 326 22.38 -21.92 22.15
C ALA A 326 23.08 -21.95 23.52
N GLY A 327 22.70 -21.01 24.40
CA GLY A 327 23.20 -20.90 25.78
C GLY A 327 23.51 -19.47 26.21
N ASP A 328 23.91 -18.61 25.27
CA ASP A 328 24.23 -17.21 25.55
C ASP A 328 23.02 -16.28 25.33
N ALA A 329 22.96 -15.19 26.10
CA ALA A 329 21.86 -14.23 25.99
C ALA A 329 21.96 -13.43 24.69
N PRO A 330 20.88 -13.30 23.90
CA PRO A 330 20.91 -12.54 22.66
C PRO A 330 21.22 -11.06 22.94
N PHE A 331 21.90 -10.41 22.01
CA PHE A 331 22.21 -8.98 22.11
C PHE A 331 21.22 -8.18 21.28
N TYR A 332 20.46 -7.28 21.93
CA TYR A 332 19.54 -6.35 21.28
C TYR A 332 19.89 -4.91 21.64
N ALA A 333 20.00 -4.06 20.62
CA ALA A 333 20.31 -2.64 20.80
C ALA A 333 19.60 -1.76 19.78
N GLN A 334 19.56 -0.46 20.06
CA GLN A 334 19.12 0.59 19.14
C GLN A 334 20.29 1.53 18.86
N VAL A 335 20.46 1.91 17.59
CA VAL A 335 21.44 2.93 17.20
C VAL A 335 20.91 4.29 17.62
N THR A 336 21.64 5.00 18.48
CA THR A 336 21.25 6.33 18.98
C THR A 336 21.98 7.46 18.28
N GLN A 337 23.25 7.26 17.92
CA GLN A 337 24.08 8.29 17.28
C GLN A 337 25.06 7.64 16.31
N ILE A 338 25.36 8.34 15.21
CA ILE A 338 26.35 7.93 14.21
C ILE A 338 27.28 9.13 13.92
N SER A 339 28.58 8.91 13.96
CA SER A 339 29.61 9.90 13.61
C SER A 339 30.73 9.23 12.81
N GLY A 340 30.67 9.36 11.49
CA GLY A 340 31.62 8.73 10.57
C GLY A 340 31.58 7.21 10.68
N LYS A 341 32.64 6.61 11.21
CA LYS A 341 32.76 5.15 11.45
C LYS A 341 32.43 4.73 12.88
N THR A 342 31.98 5.66 13.71
CA THR A 342 31.65 5.43 15.13
C THR A 342 30.15 5.49 15.33
N ALA A 343 29.57 4.51 16.04
CA ALA A 343 28.16 4.51 16.42
C ALA A 343 28.01 4.34 17.94
N VAL A 344 26.95 4.92 18.49
CA VAL A 344 26.54 4.68 19.88
C VAL A 344 25.29 3.81 19.89
N LEU A 345 25.41 2.64 20.47
CA LEU A 345 24.34 1.66 20.64
C LEU A 345 23.80 1.72 22.06
N LYS A 346 22.48 1.64 22.21
CA LYS A 346 21.77 1.61 23.50
C LYS A 346 21.09 0.27 23.67
N THR A 347 21.29 -0.41 24.79
CA THR A 347 20.57 -1.65 25.11
C THR A 347 19.09 -1.38 25.31
N LEU A 348 18.27 -2.30 24.81
CA LEU A 348 16.82 -2.19 24.90
C LEU A 348 16.29 -2.54 26.28
N ARG A 349 15.13 -1.98 26.62
CA ARG A 349 14.32 -2.48 27.72
C ARG A 349 13.62 -3.76 27.27
N ASP A 350 13.63 -4.78 28.13
CA ASP A 350 12.95 -6.03 27.86
C ASP A 350 11.46 -5.94 28.25
N TYR A 351 10.61 -5.66 27.27
CA TYR A 351 9.16 -5.63 27.42
C TYR A 351 8.51 -7.02 27.38
N ALA A 352 9.27 -8.12 27.18
CA ALA A 352 8.73 -9.47 27.34
C ALA A 352 8.56 -9.84 28.82
N HIS A 353 9.35 -9.22 29.70
CA HIS A 353 9.25 -9.44 31.14
C HIS A 353 8.02 -8.71 31.74
N ALA A 354 7.21 -9.41 32.55
CA ALA A 354 5.96 -8.90 33.12
C ALA A 354 6.08 -7.57 33.91
N LYS A 355 7.20 -7.33 34.60
CA LYS A 355 7.50 -6.09 35.34
C LYS A 355 7.64 -4.86 34.43
N ASN A 356 7.91 -5.08 33.15
CA ASN A 356 8.04 -4.03 32.14
C ASN A 356 6.80 -3.93 31.26
N SER A 357 5.69 -4.60 31.61
CA SER A 357 4.46 -4.51 30.82
C SER A 357 3.99 -3.06 30.64
N VAL A 358 3.48 -2.76 29.46
CA VAL A 358 2.91 -1.45 29.10
C VAL A 358 1.41 -1.61 29.10
N TRP A 359 0.72 -0.98 30.05
CA TRP A 359 -0.73 -1.12 30.21
C TRP A 359 -1.19 -2.60 30.26
N GLY A 360 -0.43 -3.44 30.97
CA GLY A 360 -0.70 -4.89 31.07
C GLY A 360 -0.30 -5.73 29.86
N ILE A 361 0.23 -5.13 28.80
CA ILE A 361 0.71 -5.84 27.60
C ILE A 361 2.22 -6.07 27.68
N THR A 362 2.65 -7.30 27.37
CA THR A 362 4.06 -7.69 27.21
C THR A 362 4.35 -8.03 25.76
N ALA A 363 5.59 -7.81 25.33
CA ALA A 363 6.07 -8.25 24.03
C ALA A 363 6.14 -9.78 23.99
N ARG A 364 5.59 -10.40 22.94
CA ARG A 364 5.66 -11.86 22.75
C ARG A 364 6.84 -12.33 21.92
N ASN A 365 7.38 -11.42 21.11
CA ASN A 365 8.53 -11.67 20.27
C ASN A 365 9.42 -10.42 20.21
N ARG A 366 10.60 -10.59 19.60
CA ARG A 366 11.63 -9.56 19.46
C ARG A 366 11.10 -8.30 18.75
N GLU A 367 10.31 -8.47 17.69
CA GLU A 367 9.80 -7.36 16.88
C GLU A 367 8.81 -6.50 17.67
N GLN A 368 7.92 -7.13 18.46
CA GLN A 368 7.04 -6.42 19.39
C GLN A 368 7.83 -5.70 20.50
N ASN A 369 8.92 -6.30 20.97
CA ASN A 369 9.81 -5.65 21.94
C ASN A 369 10.47 -4.39 21.35
N PHE A 370 10.91 -4.46 20.10
CA PHE A 370 11.47 -3.31 19.36
C PHE A 370 10.41 -2.23 19.17
N ALA A 371 9.20 -2.61 18.75
CA ALA A 371 8.08 -1.70 18.61
C ALA A 371 7.76 -0.98 19.93
N LEU A 372 7.68 -1.69 21.07
CA LEU A 372 7.42 -1.07 22.37
C LEU A 372 8.54 -0.12 22.82
N ASN A 373 9.81 -0.47 22.58
CA ASN A 373 10.92 0.45 22.86
C ASN A 373 10.77 1.76 22.08
N LEU A 374 10.38 1.68 20.80
CA LEU A 374 10.18 2.86 19.96
C LEU A 374 8.93 3.66 20.33
N LEU A 375 7.82 2.97 20.62
CA LEU A 375 6.54 3.60 21.00
C LEU A 375 6.66 4.36 22.33
N MET A 376 7.42 3.82 23.28
CA MET A 376 7.61 4.38 24.62
C MET A 376 8.76 5.39 24.71
N ASP A 377 9.53 5.60 23.64
CA ASP A 377 10.61 6.58 23.60
C ASP A 377 10.07 8.00 23.35
N PRO A 378 10.11 8.93 24.32
CA PRO A 378 9.58 10.28 24.14
C PRO A 378 10.36 11.11 23.11
N GLU A 379 11.59 10.74 22.77
CA GLU A 379 12.41 11.47 21.78
C GLU A 379 12.00 11.16 20.33
N CYS A 380 11.21 10.11 20.12
CA CYS A 380 10.70 9.71 18.81
C CYS A 380 9.30 10.29 18.56
N ASP A 381 9.22 11.41 17.84
CA ASP A 381 7.99 12.09 17.46
C ASP A 381 7.19 11.33 16.39
N PHE A 382 7.86 10.61 15.48
CA PHE A 382 7.21 9.92 14.37
C PHE A 382 7.55 8.44 14.32
N VAL A 383 6.54 7.58 14.47
CA VAL A 383 6.72 6.14 14.51
C VAL A 383 5.89 5.48 13.41
N THR A 384 6.51 4.55 12.68
CA THR A 384 5.80 3.75 11.68
C THR A 384 5.91 2.27 12.02
N LEU A 385 4.78 1.58 12.12
CA LEU A 385 4.74 0.13 12.33
C LEU A 385 4.10 -0.53 11.12
N LEU A 386 4.88 -1.34 10.41
CA LEU A 386 4.39 -2.20 9.35
C LEU A 386 4.23 -3.63 9.85
N GLY A 387 3.40 -4.40 9.18
CA GLY A 387 3.30 -5.84 9.42
C GLY A 387 1.96 -6.40 9.00
N GLN A 388 1.89 -7.72 8.88
CA GLN A 388 0.65 -8.41 8.53
C GLN A 388 -0.44 -8.20 9.61
N ALA A 389 -1.70 -8.52 9.29
CA ALA A 389 -2.76 -8.49 10.31
C ALA A 389 -2.41 -9.41 11.50
N GLY A 390 -2.90 -9.14 12.72
CA GLY A 390 -2.62 -9.98 13.89
C GLY A 390 -1.18 -9.93 14.46
N THR A 391 -0.31 -9.05 13.95
CA THR A 391 1.03 -8.76 14.52
C THR A 391 0.99 -7.90 15.79
N GLY A 392 -0.16 -7.31 16.11
CA GLY A 392 -0.39 -6.52 17.33
C GLY A 392 -0.14 -5.01 17.20
N LYS A 393 0.09 -4.47 16.00
CA LYS A 393 0.36 -3.04 15.75
C LYS A 393 -0.57 -2.09 16.53
N THR A 394 -1.88 -2.21 16.30
CA THR A 394 -2.90 -1.35 16.92
C THR A 394 -2.97 -1.55 18.43
N LEU A 395 -2.88 -2.80 18.90
CA LEU A 395 -2.88 -3.13 20.33
C LEU A 395 -1.69 -2.49 21.07
N LEU A 396 -0.47 -2.65 20.54
CA LEU A 396 0.74 -2.09 21.12
C LEU A 396 0.71 -0.55 21.12
N ALA A 397 0.25 0.06 20.02
CA ALA A 397 0.12 1.51 19.91
C ALA A 397 -0.89 2.07 20.92
N LEU A 398 -2.03 1.41 21.11
CA LEU A 398 -3.03 1.81 22.10
C LEU A 398 -2.53 1.62 23.53
N ALA A 399 -1.88 0.50 23.84
CA ALA A 399 -1.27 0.26 25.15
C ALA A 399 -0.24 1.36 25.50
N ALA A 400 0.66 1.66 24.56
CA ALA A 400 1.66 2.72 24.73
C ALA A 400 1.04 4.12 24.85
N GLY A 401 -0.01 4.40 24.07
CA GLY A 401 -0.75 5.66 24.15
C GLY A 401 -1.46 5.83 25.49
N LEU A 402 -2.13 4.78 25.99
CA LEU A 402 -2.82 4.82 27.29
C LEU A 402 -1.84 4.99 28.44
N ALA A 403 -0.73 4.25 28.45
CA ALA A 403 0.33 4.43 29.44
C ALA A 403 0.87 5.87 29.41
N GLN A 404 1.14 6.44 28.24
CA GLN A 404 1.70 7.78 28.14
C GLN A 404 0.69 8.91 28.42
N VAL A 405 -0.62 8.68 28.26
CA VAL A 405 -1.68 9.66 28.55
C VAL A 405 -2.19 9.61 29.99
N LEU A 406 -2.38 8.40 30.53
CA LEU A 406 -3.02 8.19 31.84
C LEU A 406 -2.01 8.00 32.97
N GLU A 407 -0.93 7.24 32.75
CA GLU A 407 0.10 6.99 33.79
C GLU A 407 1.18 8.08 33.76
N ALA A 408 1.88 8.22 32.62
CA ALA A 408 3.00 9.16 32.50
C ALA A 408 2.56 10.62 32.32
N LYS A 409 1.33 10.84 31.83
CA LYS A 409 0.75 12.16 31.54
C LYS A 409 1.62 13.02 30.61
N THR A 410 2.37 12.38 29.71
CA THR A 410 3.19 13.04 28.69
C THR A 410 2.31 13.69 27.62
N TYR A 411 1.20 13.05 27.27
CA TYR A 411 0.23 13.57 26.31
C TYR A 411 -1.14 13.75 26.98
N ASN A 412 -1.92 14.68 26.47
CA ASN A 412 -3.22 15.02 27.05
C ASN A 412 -4.34 14.06 26.62
N GLU A 413 -4.31 13.63 25.35
CA GLU A 413 -5.33 12.76 24.75
C GLU A 413 -4.74 11.93 23.60
N ILE A 414 -5.42 10.82 23.29
CA ILE A 414 -5.17 9.99 22.11
C ILE A 414 -6.13 10.42 21.01
N ILE A 415 -5.61 10.75 19.83
CA ILE A 415 -6.42 10.95 18.62
C ILE A 415 -6.30 9.71 17.77
N PHE A 416 -7.40 8.99 17.57
CA PHE A 416 -7.43 7.79 16.74
C PHE A 416 -8.14 8.07 15.42
N THR A 417 -7.52 7.69 14.31
CA THR A 417 -8.13 7.75 12.99
C THR A 417 -7.88 6.43 12.26
N ARG A 418 -8.86 5.98 11.48
CA ARG A 418 -8.72 4.81 10.62
C ARG A 418 -9.04 5.20 9.18
N VAL A 419 -8.21 4.76 8.25
CA VAL A 419 -8.36 5.06 6.82
C VAL A 419 -9.15 3.94 6.17
N THR A 420 -10.44 4.21 5.96
CA THR A 420 -11.38 3.22 5.42
C THR A 420 -11.56 3.45 3.92
N VAL A 421 -11.37 2.40 3.12
CA VAL A 421 -11.76 2.36 1.71
C VAL A 421 -13.14 1.67 1.65
N PRO A 422 -14.18 2.30 1.07
CA PRO A 422 -15.48 1.66 0.96
C PRO A 422 -15.38 0.43 0.06
N VAL A 423 -15.80 -0.73 0.58
CA VAL A 423 -15.88 -1.99 -0.17
C VAL A 423 -17.33 -2.13 -0.66
N GLY A 424 -17.65 -1.54 -1.81
CA GLY A 424 -19.00 -1.62 -2.42
C GLY A 424 -19.50 -0.29 -2.99
N GLU A 425 -20.79 -0.22 -3.36
CA GLU A 425 -21.45 1.06 -3.63
C GLU A 425 -21.37 1.90 -2.35
N ASP A 426 -20.82 3.11 -2.46
CA ASP A 426 -20.79 4.11 -1.39
C ASP A 426 -22.14 4.07 -0.67
N ILE A 427 -22.16 3.81 0.65
CA ILE A 427 -23.37 3.84 1.47
C ILE A 427 -23.80 5.32 1.64
N GLY A 428 -23.95 6.05 0.54
CA GLY A 428 -24.15 7.48 0.46
C GLY A 428 -23.37 8.29 1.51
N PHE A 429 -23.91 9.45 1.84
CA PHE A 429 -23.56 10.10 3.09
C PHE A 429 -24.48 9.52 4.18
N LEU A 430 -23.94 8.75 5.13
CA LEU A 430 -24.65 8.44 6.37
C LEU A 430 -25.05 9.78 7.03
N PRO A 431 -26.35 10.11 7.21
CA PRO A 431 -26.73 11.27 8.00
C PRO A 431 -26.36 11.00 9.47
N GLY A 432 -25.69 11.96 10.13
CA GLY A 432 -25.23 11.77 11.51
C GLY A 432 -23.96 12.54 11.85
N THR A 433 -23.58 12.46 13.12
CA THR A 433 -22.34 13.03 13.67
C THR A 433 -21.11 12.32 13.10
N GLU A 434 -19.92 12.92 13.24
CA GLU A 434 -18.66 12.29 12.82
C GLU A 434 -18.46 10.92 13.48
N GLU A 435 -18.81 10.80 14.75
CA GLU A 435 -18.70 9.56 15.53
C GLU A 435 -19.66 8.49 15.00
N GLU A 436 -20.93 8.82 14.76
CA GLU A 436 -21.92 7.89 14.20
C GLU A 436 -21.52 7.34 12.81
N LYS A 437 -20.81 8.14 12.02
CA LYS A 437 -20.27 7.72 10.71
C LYS A 437 -19.07 6.78 10.83
N MET A 438 -18.28 6.96 11.88
CA MET A 438 -17.12 6.12 12.14
C MET A 438 -17.50 4.84 12.91
N ASN A 439 -18.65 4.82 13.61
CA ASN A 439 -19.12 3.69 14.43
C ASN A 439 -19.01 2.30 13.79
N PRO A 440 -19.34 2.07 12.50
CA PRO A 440 -19.17 0.75 11.90
C PRO A 440 -17.72 0.23 11.92
N TRP A 441 -16.75 1.14 11.97
CA TRP A 441 -15.31 0.86 11.93
C TRP A 441 -14.67 0.84 13.33
N MET A 442 -15.46 1.20 14.36
CA MET A 442 -15.05 1.28 15.76
C MET A 442 -14.98 -0.07 16.46
N GLY A 443 -15.67 -1.09 15.95
CA GLY A 443 -15.69 -2.42 16.58
C GLY A 443 -14.27 -2.97 16.83
N ALA A 444 -13.36 -2.84 15.85
CA ALA A 444 -11.98 -3.27 16.02
C ALA A 444 -11.20 -2.45 17.07
N LEU A 445 -11.54 -1.18 17.27
CA LEU A 445 -10.95 -0.38 18.35
C LEU A 445 -11.49 -0.86 19.70
N ASP A 446 -12.80 -1.03 19.82
CA ASP A 446 -13.45 -1.51 21.05
C ASP A 446 -12.93 -2.90 21.45
N ASP A 447 -12.74 -3.82 20.50
CA ASP A 447 -12.15 -5.15 20.74
C ASP A 447 -10.74 -5.04 21.35
N ASN A 448 -9.89 -4.15 20.81
CA ASN A 448 -8.55 -3.91 21.38
C ASN A 448 -8.63 -3.29 22.77
N LEU A 449 -9.55 -2.35 23.00
CA LEU A 449 -9.76 -1.76 24.32
C LEU A 449 -10.24 -2.80 25.33
N GLU A 450 -11.11 -3.74 24.95
CA GLU A 450 -11.53 -4.84 25.81
C GLU A 450 -10.34 -5.71 26.26
N VAL A 451 -9.40 -6.00 25.36
CA VAL A 451 -8.16 -6.72 25.71
C VAL A 451 -7.33 -5.93 26.72
N LEU A 452 -7.24 -4.60 26.54
CA LEU A 452 -6.51 -3.69 27.43
C LEU A 452 -7.24 -3.44 28.77
N HIS A 453 -8.49 -3.88 28.90
CA HIS A 453 -9.26 -3.83 30.14
C HIS A 453 -9.15 -5.11 30.99
N LYS A 454 -8.39 -6.12 30.55
CA LYS A 454 -8.23 -7.36 31.32
C LYS A 454 -7.55 -7.08 32.68
N PRO A 455 -8.09 -7.61 33.78
CA PRO A 455 -7.98 -7.00 35.10
C PRO A 455 -6.63 -7.26 35.79
N ASN A 456 -6.10 -6.21 36.41
CA ASN A 456 -5.18 -6.32 37.56
C ASN A 456 -5.73 -5.64 38.82
N SER A 457 -7.00 -5.22 38.85
CA SER A 457 -7.57 -4.48 39.98
C SER A 457 -8.80 -5.18 40.58
N GLU A 458 -8.75 -5.36 41.89
CA GLU A 458 -9.78 -5.93 42.80
C GLU A 458 -11.06 -5.08 42.91
N GLY A 459 -11.25 -4.08 42.03
CA GLY A 459 -12.48 -3.31 41.94
C GLY A 459 -13.56 -4.11 41.19
N GLY A 460 -14.70 -4.36 41.85
CA GLY A 460 -15.87 -5.00 41.23
C GLY A 460 -16.40 -4.28 39.98
N GLU A 461 -17.56 -4.70 39.46
CA GLU A 461 -18.13 -4.19 38.19
C GLU A 461 -18.19 -2.65 38.09
N TRP A 462 -18.41 -1.96 39.19
CA TRP A 462 -18.47 -0.49 39.24
C TRP A 462 -17.11 0.20 38.99
N GLY A 463 -16.01 -0.36 39.51
CA GLY A 463 -14.65 0.17 39.26
C GLY A 463 -14.20 -0.04 37.81
N ARG A 464 -14.71 -1.10 37.17
CA ARG A 464 -14.45 -1.39 35.74
C ARG A 464 -15.15 -0.39 34.83
N ALA A 465 -16.42 -0.09 35.09
CA ALA A 465 -17.19 0.89 34.33
C ALA A 465 -16.54 2.30 34.42
N ALA A 466 -16.17 2.73 35.63
CA ALA A 466 -15.51 4.03 35.82
C ALA A 466 -14.15 4.12 35.12
N THR A 467 -13.37 3.04 35.10
CA THR A 467 -12.08 2.98 34.39
C THR A 467 -12.28 3.01 32.87
N GLN A 468 -13.29 2.31 32.37
CA GLN A 468 -13.65 2.29 30.95
C GLN A 468 -14.13 3.67 30.46
N ASP A 469 -14.95 4.36 31.25
CA ASP A 469 -15.39 5.72 30.95
C ASP A 469 -14.23 6.71 30.93
N LEU A 470 -13.27 6.57 31.87
CA LEU A 470 -12.07 7.40 31.89
C LEU A 470 -11.21 7.18 30.64
N ILE A 471 -10.98 5.93 30.25
CA ILE A 471 -10.21 5.58 29.04
C ILE A 471 -10.89 6.16 27.79
N ARG A 472 -12.20 5.92 27.64
CA ARG A 472 -12.99 6.44 26.51
C ARG A 472 -12.99 7.96 26.45
N SER A 473 -13.00 8.64 27.60
CA SER A 473 -12.94 10.11 27.64
C SER A 473 -11.65 10.67 27.02
N ARG A 474 -10.53 9.93 27.12
CA ARG A 474 -9.20 10.30 26.64
C ARG A 474 -8.90 9.89 25.20
N ILE A 475 -9.73 9.04 24.60
CA ILE A 475 -9.60 8.64 23.19
C ILE A 475 -10.61 9.44 22.36
N LYS A 476 -10.11 10.21 21.39
CA LYS A 476 -10.92 10.97 20.43
C LYS A 476 -10.79 10.36 19.05
N VAL A 477 -11.86 9.75 18.57
CA VAL A 477 -11.94 9.24 17.21
C VAL A 477 -12.21 10.40 16.27
N LYS A 478 -11.38 10.55 15.25
CA LYS A 478 -11.50 11.63 14.24
C LYS A 478 -11.33 11.10 12.83
N SER A 479 -12.07 11.68 11.90
CA SER A 479 -11.91 11.46 10.47
C SER A 479 -10.71 12.26 9.93
N LEU A 480 -10.12 11.77 8.84
CA LEU A 480 -9.00 12.46 8.16
C LEU A 480 -9.34 13.89 7.76
N ASN A 481 -10.59 14.13 7.31
CA ASN A 481 -11.04 15.44 6.86
C ASN A 481 -11.06 16.47 8.00
N PHE A 482 -11.35 16.04 9.23
CA PHE A 482 -11.40 16.92 10.38
C PHE A 482 -10.02 17.37 10.87
N MET A 483 -8.98 16.57 10.58
CA MET A 483 -7.60 16.88 10.95
C MET A 483 -6.99 17.99 10.07
N ARG A 484 -7.55 18.22 8.87
CA ARG A 484 -7.05 19.24 7.94
C ARG A 484 -7.26 20.65 8.51
N GLY A 485 -6.21 21.46 8.48
CA GLY A 485 -6.27 22.86 8.93
C GLY A 485 -6.14 23.06 10.44
N ARG A 486 -5.94 22.00 11.22
CA ARG A 486 -5.69 22.06 12.67
C ARG A 486 -4.20 21.93 12.99
N THR A 487 -3.83 22.18 14.24
CA THR A 487 -2.51 21.85 14.79
C THR A 487 -2.73 21.05 16.07
N PHE A 488 -2.03 19.93 16.21
CA PHE A 488 -2.08 19.08 17.39
C PHE A 488 -0.93 19.46 18.32
N VAL A 489 -1.18 19.62 19.61
CA VAL A 489 -0.17 19.98 20.62
C VAL A 489 -0.37 19.05 21.82
N ASP A 490 0.70 18.43 22.30
CA ASP A 490 0.67 17.46 23.39
C ASP A 490 -0.33 16.30 23.13
N LYS A 491 -0.35 15.78 21.90
CA LYS A 491 -1.27 14.72 21.46
C LYS A 491 -0.53 13.44 21.10
N PHE A 492 -1.18 12.30 21.35
CA PHE A 492 -0.74 11.00 20.84
C PHE A 492 -1.66 10.59 19.68
N VAL A 493 -1.19 10.71 18.44
CA VAL A 493 -2.03 10.51 17.25
C VAL A 493 -1.74 9.14 16.64
N ILE A 494 -2.77 8.32 16.49
CA ILE A 494 -2.70 6.99 15.85
C ILE A 494 -3.47 7.04 14.53
N ILE A 495 -2.78 6.75 13.44
CA ILE A 495 -3.33 6.61 12.09
C ILE A 495 -3.26 5.13 11.71
N ASP A 496 -4.40 4.46 11.79
CA ASP A 496 -4.53 3.03 11.47
C ASP A 496 -4.97 2.83 10.00
N GLU A 497 -4.60 1.69 9.43
CA GLU A 497 -4.73 1.37 7.99
C GLU A 497 -4.07 2.42 7.06
N ALA A 498 -2.94 2.97 7.50
CA ALA A 498 -2.27 4.07 6.82
C ALA A 498 -1.75 3.72 5.42
N GLN A 499 -1.68 2.43 5.05
CA GLN A 499 -1.31 1.99 3.70
C GLN A 499 -2.26 2.53 2.62
N ASN A 500 -3.51 2.83 3.00
CA ASN A 500 -4.55 3.36 2.11
C ASN A 500 -4.43 4.88 1.86
N LEU A 501 -3.43 5.55 2.44
CA LEU A 501 -3.18 6.98 2.21
C LEU A 501 -2.25 7.20 1.01
N THR A 502 -2.50 8.25 0.25
CA THR A 502 -1.53 8.79 -0.72
C THR A 502 -0.40 9.57 0.00
N PRO A 503 0.78 9.74 -0.62
CA PRO A 503 1.86 10.56 -0.07
C PRO A 503 1.44 12.00 0.27
N LYS A 504 0.53 12.58 -0.52
CA LYS A 504 -0.01 13.93 -0.30
C LYS A 504 -0.90 13.99 0.94
N GLN A 505 -1.75 13.00 1.16
CA GLN A 505 -2.59 12.91 2.36
C GLN A 505 -1.72 12.70 3.59
N MET A 506 -0.76 11.77 3.53
CA MET A 506 0.19 11.53 4.61
C MET A 506 0.95 12.80 5.01
N LYS A 507 1.51 13.53 4.05
CA LYS A 507 2.14 14.84 4.28
C LYS A 507 1.19 15.84 4.93
N THR A 508 -0.08 15.85 4.51
CA THR A 508 -1.08 16.78 5.05
C THR A 508 -1.38 16.50 6.52
N LEU A 509 -1.30 15.24 6.97
CA LEU A 509 -1.54 14.82 8.35
C LEU A 509 -0.31 15.06 9.23
N ILE A 510 0.87 14.59 8.81
CA ILE A 510 2.09 14.69 9.61
C ILE A 510 2.46 16.15 9.88
N THR A 511 2.27 17.05 8.90
CA THR A 511 2.53 18.49 9.06
C THR A 511 1.58 19.21 10.02
N ARG A 512 0.66 18.49 10.69
CA ARG A 512 -0.22 19.01 11.74
C ARG A 512 0.33 18.78 13.15
N ALA A 513 1.37 17.96 13.30
CA ALA A 513 2.08 17.83 14.56
C ALA A 513 2.69 19.18 14.96
N GLY A 514 2.22 19.72 16.08
CA GLY A 514 2.89 20.78 16.83
C GLY A 514 3.73 20.19 17.96
N PRO A 515 4.29 21.06 18.84
CA PRO A 515 5.16 20.62 19.93
C PRO A 515 4.50 19.55 20.82
N GLY A 516 5.33 18.63 21.32
CA GLY A 516 4.89 17.56 22.22
C GLY A 516 3.92 16.56 21.57
N THR A 517 3.81 16.51 20.24
CA THR A 517 2.91 15.57 19.56
C THR A 517 3.68 14.41 18.97
N LYS A 518 3.25 13.19 19.31
CA LYS A 518 3.74 11.96 18.69
C LYS A 518 2.71 11.45 17.69
N ILE A 519 3.15 11.12 16.46
CA ILE A 519 2.31 10.55 15.40
C ILE A 519 2.77 9.12 15.08
N LEU A 520 1.81 8.21 15.05
CA LEU A 520 2.00 6.80 14.74
C LEU A 520 1.25 6.46 13.46
N CYS A 521 1.93 5.93 12.45
CA CYS A 521 1.29 5.35 11.27
C CYS A 521 1.42 3.83 11.31
N LEU A 522 0.28 3.15 11.35
CA LEU A 522 0.18 1.70 11.40
C LEU A 522 -0.40 1.20 10.08
N GLY A 523 0.12 0.12 9.54
CA GLY A 523 -0.45 -0.44 8.31
C GLY A 523 0.13 -1.77 7.87
N ASN A 524 -0.46 -2.29 6.80
CA ASN A 524 -0.02 -3.51 6.12
C ASN A 524 0.10 -3.24 4.61
N ILE A 525 1.33 -3.12 4.09
CA ILE A 525 1.55 -2.81 2.67
C ILE A 525 1.02 -3.91 1.75
N ALA A 526 1.01 -5.17 2.20
CA ALA A 526 0.45 -6.29 1.43
C ALA A 526 -1.09 -6.26 1.34
N GLN A 527 -1.76 -5.37 2.09
CA GLN A 527 -3.21 -5.25 2.16
C GLN A 527 -3.65 -3.81 1.86
N ILE A 528 -3.37 -3.36 0.64
CA ILE A 528 -3.89 -2.09 0.13
C ILE A 528 -5.30 -2.35 -0.42
N ASP A 529 -6.30 -1.73 0.20
CA ASP A 529 -7.71 -1.96 -0.14
C ASP A 529 -8.16 -1.11 -1.33
N THR A 530 -7.41 -0.06 -1.67
CA THR A 530 -7.75 0.85 -2.77
C THR A 530 -7.09 0.43 -4.09
N PRO A 531 -7.83 0.33 -5.20
CA PRO A 531 -7.26 -0.04 -6.50
C PRO A 531 -6.36 1.05 -7.11
N TYR A 532 -6.32 2.24 -6.49
CA TYR A 532 -5.55 3.38 -6.98
C TYR A 532 -4.14 3.47 -6.38
N LEU A 533 -3.82 2.64 -5.39
CA LEU A 533 -2.51 2.59 -4.77
C LEU A 533 -1.88 1.22 -4.97
N THR A 534 -0.56 1.22 -4.95
CA THR A 534 0.30 0.04 -4.96
C THR A 534 1.31 0.19 -3.83
N GLU A 535 2.05 -0.88 -3.54
CA GLU A 535 3.03 -0.89 -2.46
C GLU A 535 4.05 0.25 -2.59
N GLY A 536 4.54 0.52 -3.80
CA GLY A 536 5.46 1.63 -4.09
C GLY A 536 4.83 3.02 -4.17
N SER A 537 3.50 3.13 -4.34
CA SER A 537 2.79 4.42 -4.41
C SER A 537 2.05 4.79 -3.12
N SER A 538 2.00 3.88 -2.15
CA SER A 538 1.43 4.14 -0.83
C SER A 538 2.18 5.27 -0.11
N GLY A 539 1.41 6.14 0.53
CA GLY A 539 1.91 7.20 1.39
C GLY A 539 2.66 6.66 2.60
N LEU A 540 2.37 5.44 3.05
CA LEU A 540 3.07 4.78 4.14
C LEU A 540 4.49 4.38 3.74
N THR A 541 4.64 3.71 2.60
CA THR A 541 5.96 3.41 2.00
C THR A 541 6.78 4.68 1.78
N TYR A 542 6.15 5.72 1.23
CA TYR A 542 6.79 7.00 0.99
C TYR A 542 7.37 7.63 2.26
N VAL A 543 6.65 7.61 3.39
CA VAL A 543 7.17 8.21 4.63
C VAL A 543 8.21 7.34 5.32
N VAL A 544 8.10 6.01 5.26
CA VAL A 544 9.17 5.14 5.78
C VAL A 544 10.50 5.46 5.09
N ASP A 545 10.51 5.57 3.76
CA ASP A 545 11.72 5.88 3.01
C ASP A 545 12.27 7.29 3.31
N ARG A 546 11.39 8.29 3.47
CA ARG A 546 11.80 9.69 3.70
C ARG A 546 12.21 10.01 5.13
N PHE A 547 11.70 9.26 6.11
CA PHE A 547 12.00 9.48 7.52
C PHE A 547 13.12 8.57 8.05
N LYS A 548 13.51 7.51 7.31
CA LYS A 548 14.61 6.64 7.75
C LYS A 548 15.88 7.46 8.05
N GLY A 549 16.47 7.21 9.22
CA GLY A 549 17.66 7.91 9.70
C GLY A 549 17.43 9.30 10.29
N TRP A 550 16.20 9.85 10.31
CA TRP A 550 15.91 11.05 11.09
C TRP A 550 15.81 10.70 12.59
N GLU A 551 16.54 11.45 13.41
CA GLU A 551 16.77 11.18 14.85
C GLU A 551 15.49 11.10 15.68
N HIS A 552 14.43 11.80 15.28
CA HIS A 552 13.14 11.78 15.98
C HIS A 552 12.10 10.88 15.31
N SER A 553 12.54 9.92 14.50
CA SER A 553 11.66 8.91 13.94
C SER A 553 12.22 7.50 14.00
N GLY A 554 11.31 6.53 14.05
CA GLY A 554 11.67 5.14 13.89
C GLY A 554 10.64 4.36 13.09
N HIS A 555 11.10 3.22 12.61
CA HIS A 555 10.31 2.29 11.86
C HIS A 555 10.58 0.88 12.38
N VAL A 556 9.54 0.04 12.45
CA VAL A 556 9.67 -1.40 12.68
C VAL A 556 8.68 -2.13 11.79
N THR A 557 9.16 -3.13 11.05
CA THR A 557 8.32 -4.11 10.38
C THR A 557 8.15 -5.35 11.28
N LEU A 558 6.90 -5.66 11.63
CA LEU A 558 6.49 -6.87 12.34
C LEU A 558 6.21 -7.97 11.29
N ALA A 559 7.20 -8.81 11.04
CA ALA A 559 7.11 -9.89 10.05
C ALA A 559 6.29 -11.07 10.56
N ARG A 560 6.37 -11.39 11.87
CA ARG A 560 5.71 -12.58 12.43
C ARG A 560 4.44 -12.24 13.19
N GLY A 561 3.31 -12.80 12.73
CA GLY A 561 2.04 -12.75 13.45
C GLY A 561 2.05 -13.61 14.72
N GLU A 562 1.35 -13.18 15.76
CA GLU A 562 1.09 -13.97 16.96
C GLU A 562 -0.35 -14.51 16.90
N ARG A 563 -0.70 -15.13 15.77
CA ARG A 563 -2.08 -15.56 15.50
C ARG A 563 -2.36 -16.96 16.01
N SER A 564 -3.62 -17.35 15.90
CA SER A 564 -4.01 -18.76 16.05
C SER A 564 -3.47 -19.58 14.88
N ARG A 565 -3.26 -20.87 15.10
CA ARG A 565 -2.77 -21.82 14.08
C ARG A 565 -3.59 -21.78 12.77
N LEU A 566 -4.89 -21.46 12.85
CA LEU A 566 -5.77 -21.32 11.69
C LEU A 566 -5.41 -20.11 10.84
N ALA A 567 -5.20 -18.96 11.47
CA ALA A 567 -4.99 -17.70 10.77
C ALA A 567 -3.56 -17.55 10.25
N ASP A 568 -2.60 -18.27 10.83
CA ASP A 568 -1.27 -18.45 10.23
C ASP A 568 -1.35 -19.30 8.96
N PHE A 569 -1.95 -20.50 9.04
CA PHE A 569 -2.11 -21.37 7.88
C PHE A 569 -2.89 -20.72 6.73
N ALA A 570 -3.96 -19.97 7.05
CA ALA A 570 -4.73 -19.25 6.03
C ALA A 570 -3.89 -18.17 5.33
N SER A 571 -2.98 -17.50 6.04
CA SER A 571 -2.11 -16.46 5.45
C SER A 571 -1.05 -17.03 4.51
N ASP A 572 -0.65 -18.28 4.71
CA ASP A 572 0.35 -18.94 3.87
C ASP A 572 -0.26 -19.56 2.60
N VAL A 573 -1.56 -19.87 2.62
CA VAL A 573 -2.24 -20.68 1.58
C VAL A 573 -3.21 -19.87 0.71
N LEU A 574 -3.76 -18.76 1.23
CA LEU A 574 -4.66 -17.84 0.50
C LEU A 574 -3.88 -16.60 0.04
#